data_AF-A0A1Y2VX61-F1
#
_entry.id   AF-A0A1Y2VX61-F1
#
_cell.length_a   1.000
_cell.length_b   1.000
_cell.length_c   1.000
_cell.angle_alpha   90.00
_cell.angle_beta   90.00
_cell.angle_gamma   90.00
#
_symmetry.space_group_name_H-M   'P 1'
#
loop_
_entity.id
_entity.type
_entity.pdbx_description
1 polymer ?
#
loop_
_entity_poly.entity_id
_entity_poly.type
_entity_poly.pdbx_seq_one_letter_code
_entity_poly.pdbx_strand_id
1 'polypeptide(L)'
;MATNEATILRNYLLLPSRLPTIISLQEFTALFPKSQQSSPQIRSLYRDLQQQRNVIVDGVSQNIEAQIRQGKALRREVIKARREAELEEQDDEIEIERMLFGNTSNTMQPKRHTLMTILPDMDEAVTDMEHEIQAIEQEEAALLESIRKDVGDLSDLRYGRFSNTKLKDEVLDGLQRIQDVCERKT
;
A
#
# COMPACT_ATOMS: atom_id res chain seq x y z
N MET A 1 4.39 25.54 -16.50
CA MET A 1 3.74 26.08 -15.29
C MET A 1 2.31 25.56 -15.26
N ALA A 2 1.93 24.79 -14.24
CA ALA A 2 0.59 24.19 -14.21
C ALA A 2 -0.47 25.30 -14.08
N THR A 3 -1.39 25.38 -15.04
CA THR A 3 -2.48 26.35 -15.03
C THR A 3 -3.42 26.02 -13.88
N ASN A 4 -3.46 26.89 -12.86
CA ASN A 4 -4.40 26.71 -11.76
C ASN A 4 -5.85 26.93 -12.24
N GLU A 5 -6.80 26.29 -11.57
CA GLU A 5 -8.24 26.35 -11.88
C GLU A 5 -8.75 27.80 -11.97
N ALA A 6 -8.28 28.65 -11.06
CA ALA A 6 -8.65 30.06 -11.02
C ALA A 6 -8.23 30.82 -12.29
N THR A 7 -7.04 30.52 -12.81
CA THR A 7 -6.51 31.11 -14.04
C THR A 7 -7.32 30.63 -15.24
N ILE A 8 -7.68 29.33 -15.29
CA ILE A 8 -8.52 28.78 -16.36
C ILE A 8 -9.89 29.49 -16.35
N LEU A 9 -10.58 29.51 -15.22
CA LEU A 9 -11.92 30.09 -15.11
C LEU A 9 -11.92 31.59 -15.44
N ARG A 10 -10.94 32.36 -14.94
CA ARG A 10 -10.85 33.79 -15.27
C ARG A 10 -10.58 34.03 -16.75
N ASN A 11 -9.68 33.24 -17.35
CA ASN A 11 -9.33 33.40 -18.76
C ASN A 11 -10.50 33.05 -19.69
N TYR A 12 -11.27 32.00 -19.36
CA TYR A 12 -12.40 31.59 -20.18
C TYR A 12 -13.65 32.45 -19.96
N LEU A 13 -13.92 32.89 -18.73
CA LEU A 13 -15.21 33.50 -18.38
C LEU A 13 -15.17 35.03 -18.24
N LEU A 14 -14.04 35.64 -17.89
CA LEU A 14 -13.96 37.08 -17.59
C LEU A 14 -13.28 37.90 -18.69
N LEU A 15 -12.20 37.39 -19.27
CA LEU A 15 -11.44 38.08 -20.32
C LEU A 15 -12.26 38.33 -21.60
N PRO A 16 -12.95 37.34 -22.18
CA PRO A 16 -13.75 37.56 -23.38
C PRO A 16 -15.11 38.22 -23.10
N SER A 17 -15.52 38.35 -21.84
CA SER A 17 -16.87 38.78 -21.48
C SER A 17 -17.03 40.28 -21.30
N ARG A 18 -15.99 41.10 -21.50
CA ARG A 18 -16.11 42.57 -21.49
C ARG A 18 -16.79 43.06 -22.77
N LEU A 19 -17.66 44.07 -22.64
CA LEU A 19 -18.42 44.59 -23.79
C LEU A 19 -17.54 44.99 -24.99
N PRO A 20 -16.44 45.76 -24.82
CA PRO A 20 -15.61 46.18 -25.94
C PRO A 20 -14.92 45.02 -26.68
N THR A 21 -14.77 43.87 -26.02
CA THR A 21 -14.21 42.64 -26.63
C THR A 21 -15.23 41.96 -27.54
N ILE A 22 -16.53 42.21 -27.33
CA ILE A 22 -17.63 41.58 -28.05
C ILE A 22 -18.17 42.49 -29.14
N ILE A 23 -18.32 43.77 -28.83
CA ILE A 23 -18.71 44.80 -29.78
C ILE A 23 -18.10 46.12 -29.35
N SER A 24 -17.32 46.75 -30.23
CA SER A 24 -16.78 48.08 -30.00
C SER A 24 -17.89 49.14 -30.08
N LEU A 25 -17.63 50.34 -29.55
CA LEU A 25 -18.57 51.46 -29.67
C LEU A 25 -18.87 51.80 -31.15
N GLN A 26 -17.87 51.66 -32.02
CA GLN A 26 -18.03 51.94 -33.45
C GLN A 26 -18.97 50.94 -34.12
N GLU A 27 -18.76 49.64 -33.87
CA GLU A 27 -19.63 48.58 -34.39
C GLU A 27 -21.04 48.69 -33.82
N PHE A 28 -21.17 49.00 -32.52
CA PHE A 28 -22.46 49.24 -31.89
C PHE A 28 -23.18 50.44 -32.53
N THR A 29 -22.46 51.53 -32.81
CA THR A 29 -23.03 52.71 -33.49
C THR A 29 -23.48 52.36 -34.90
N ALA A 30 -22.75 51.47 -35.61
CA ALA A 30 -23.10 51.04 -36.95
C ALA A 30 -24.42 50.24 -37.03
N LEU A 31 -24.92 49.71 -35.91
CA LEU A 31 -26.23 49.04 -35.83
C LEU A 31 -27.43 50.01 -35.96
N PHE A 32 -27.20 51.32 -35.78
CA PHE A 32 -28.24 52.33 -35.87
C PHE A 32 -28.33 52.94 -37.28
N PRO A 33 -29.50 53.44 -37.72
CA PRO A 33 -29.66 54.13 -39.00
C PRO A 33 -28.68 55.31 -39.13
N LYS A 34 -28.12 55.54 -40.33
CA LYS A 34 -27.11 56.58 -40.59
C LYS A 34 -27.52 57.98 -40.10
N SER A 35 -28.81 58.31 -40.16
CA SER A 35 -29.36 59.58 -39.67
C SER A 35 -29.25 59.76 -38.15
N GLN A 36 -29.14 58.67 -37.39
CA GLN A 36 -29.11 58.66 -35.93
C GLN A 36 -27.72 58.36 -35.34
N GLN A 37 -26.75 57.90 -36.15
CA GLN A 37 -25.41 57.52 -35.69
C GLN A 37 -24.64 58.65 -34.98
N SER A 38 -24.92 59.91 -35.34
CA SER A 38 -24.33 61.09 -34.71
C SER A 38 -24.97 61.44 -33.35
N SER A 39 -26.03 60.73 -32.94
CA SER A 39 -26.75 61.02 -31.71
C SER A 39 -25.90 60.72 -30.47
N PRO A 40 -25.79 61.66 -29.52
CA PRO A 40 -25.06 61.43 -28.27
C PRO A 40 -25.70 60.32 -27.41
N GLN A 41 -26.99 60.01 -27.63
CA GLN A 41 -27.71 58.97 -26.90
C GLN A 41 -27.21 57.55 -27.19
N ILE A 42 -26.59 57.32 -28.35
CA ILE A 42 -26.01 56.01 -28.68
C ILE A 42 -24.82 55.72 -27.74
N ARG A 43 -24.02 56.75 -27.41
CA ARG A 43 -22.91 56.59 -26.46
C ARG A 43 -23.39 56.35 -25.04
N SER A 44 -24.48 57.01 -24.61
CA SER A 44 -25.05 56.73 -23.29
C SER A 44 -25.60 55.31 -23.22
N LEU A 45 -26.33 54.86 -24.25
CA LEU A 45 -26.85 53.49 -24.31
C LEU A 45 -25.74 52.44 -24.28
N TYR A 46 -24.64 52.66 -25.01
CA TYR A 46 -23.48 51.76 -24.97
C TYR A 46 -22.85 51.71 -23.58
N ARG A 47 -22.74 52.87 -22.90
CA ARG A 47 -22.21 52.95 -21.54
C ARG A 47 -23.11 52.24 -20.54
N ASP A 48 -24.43 52.39 -20.65
CA ASP A 48 -25.40 51.73 -19.80
C ASP A 48 -25.32 50.21 -19.98
N LEU A 49 -25.23 49.75 -21.23
CA LEU A 49 -25.06 48.33 -21.55
C LEU A 49 -23.71 47.79 -21.02
N GLN A 50 -22.64 48.59 -21.10
CA GLN A 50 -21.35 48.26 -20.52
C GLN A 50 -21.45 48.11 -18.99
N GLN A 51 -22.17 49.00 -18.31
CA GLN A 51 -22.40 48.92 -16.87
C GLN A 51 -23.19 47.67 -16.48
N GLN A 52 -24.33 47.43 -17.13
CA GLN A 52 -25.15 46.24 -16.88
C GLN A 52 -24.34 44.96 -17.06
N ARG A 53 -23.51 44.91 -18.10
CA ARG A 53 -22.64 43.77 -18.36
C ARG A 53 -21.55 43.61 -17.31
N ASN A 54 -20.89 44.69 -16.91
CA ASN A 54 -19.86 44.64 -15.88
C ASN A 54 -20.42 44.09 -14.55
N VAL A 55 -21.65 44.46 -14.17
CA VAL A 55 -22.33 43.90 -12.98
C VAL A 55 -22.42 42.37 -13.04
N ILE A 56 -22.76 41.82 -14.22
CA ILE A 56 -22.82 40.35 -14.41
C ILE A 56 -21.42 39.73 -14.34
N VAL A 57 -20.44 40.35 -15.01
CA VAL A 57 -19.04 39.87 -15.00
C VAL A 57 -18.47 39.87 -13.59
N ASP A 58 -18.77 40.89 -12.79
CA ASP A 58 -18.37 40.99 -11.39
C ASP A 58 -19.01 39.88 -10.55
N GLY A 59 -20.30 39.59 -10.78
CA GLY A 59 -20.98 38.45 -10.16
C GLY A 59 -20.33 37.10 -10.50
N VAL A 60 -19.96 36.88 -11.77
CA VAL A 60 -19.21 35.67 -12.17
C VAL A 60 -17.84 35.63 -11.51
N SER A 61 -17.15 36.76 -11.39
CA SER A 61 -15.86 36.83 -10.70
C SER A 61 -15.97 36.43 -9.22
N GLN A 62 -17.01 36.90 -8.52
CA GLN A 62 -17.28 36.50 -7.13
C GLN A 62 -17.61 35.00 -7.01
N ASN A 63 -18.40 34.47 -7.95
CA ASN A 63 -18.72 33.04 -7.99
C ASN A 63 -17.47 32.18 -8.20
N ILE A 64 -16.55 32.59 -9.07
CA ILE A 64 -15.27 31.89 -9.27
C ILE A 64 -14.50 31.81 -7.95
N GLU A 65 -14.44 32.89 -7.17
CA GLU A 65 -13.76 32.89 -5.88
C GLU A 65 -14.42 31.97 -4.85
N ALA A 66 -15.75 31.94 -4.82
CA ALA A 66 -16.50 31.02 -3.98
C ALA A 66 -16.24 29.55 -4.38
N GLN A 67 -16.25 29.25 -5.68
CA GLN A 67 -15.98 27.91 -6.21
C GLN A 67 -14.56 27.44 -5.89
N ILE A 68 -13.56 28.30 -5.97
CA ILE A 68 -12.17 27.95 -5.59
C ILE A 68 -12.09 27.55 -4.10
N ARG A 69 -12.84 28.21 -3.23
CA ARG A 69 -12.89 27.85 -1.80
C ARG A 69 -13.59 26.51 -1.59
N GLN A 70 -14.72 26.29 -2.26
CA GLN A 70 -15.45 25.02 -2.20
C GLN A 70 -14.63 23.86 -2.76
N GLY A 71 -13.93 24.06 -3.88
CA GLY A 71 -13.06 23.05 -4.48
C GLY A 71 -11.92 22.60 -3.55
N LYS A 72 -11.39 23.50 -2.70
CA LYS A 72 -10.42 23.10 -1.66
C LYS A 72 -11.05 22.23 -0.57
N ALA A 73 -12.28 22.53 -0.15
CA ALA A 73 -13.00 21.72 0.84
C ALA A 73 -13.32 20.32 0.28
N LEU A 74 -13.87 20.26 -0.94
CA LEU A 74 -14.16 19.02 -1.65
C LEU A 74 -12.92 18.15 -1.82
N ARG A 75 -11.78 18.72 -2.22
CA ARG A 75 -10.52 17.95 -2.32
C ARG A 75 -10.09 17.36 -0.98
N ARG A 76 -10.31 18.05 0.14
CA ARG A 76 -10.02 17.52 1.48
C ARG A 76 -10.96 16.39 1.84
N GLU A 77 -12.24 16.53 1.56
CA GLU A 77 -13.24 15.47 1.78
C GLU A 77 -12.93 14.23 0.94
N VAL A 78 -12.57 14.39 -0.33
CA VAL A 78 -12.16 13.27 -1.20
C VAL A 78 -10.91 12.55 -0.67
N ILE A 79 -9.90 13.30 -0.21
CA ILE A 79 -8.70 12.69 0.39
C ILE A 79 -9.05 11.96 1.69
N LYS A 80 -9.94 12.53 2.51
CA LYS A 80 -10.40 11.91 3.75
C LYS A 80 -11.17 10.62 3.46
N ALA A 81 -12.17 10.67 2.58
CA ALA A 81 -12.96 9.52 2.17
C ALA A 81 -12.09 8.41 1.57
N ARG A 82 -11.06 8.77 0.78
CA ARG A 82 -10.11 7.80 0.25
C ARG A 82 -9.31 7.10 1.35
N ARG A 83 -8.84 7.84 2.36
CA ARG A 83 -8.13 7.25 3.50
C ARG A 83 -9.04 6.37 4.36
N GLU A 84 -10.29 6.78 4.56
CA GLU A 84 -11.26 5.98 5.31
C GLU A 84 -11.58 4.68 4.57
N ALA A 85 -11.76 4.73 3.23
CA ALA A 85 -11.93 3.55 2.41
C ALA A 85 -10.68 2.63 2.42
N GLU A 86 -9.47 3.18 2.36
CA GLU A 86 -8.23 2.39 2.46
C GLU A 86 -8.08 1.69 3.82
N LEU A 87 -8.59 2.30 4.91
CA LEU A 87 -8.63 1.67 6.24
C LEU A 87 -9.73 0.61 6.34
N GLU A 88 -10.91 0.86 5.78
CA GLU A 88 -12.00 -0.12 5.71
C GLU A 88 -11.60 -1.34 4.89
N GLU A 89 -10.97 -1.16 3.72
CA GLU A 89 -10.45 -2.26 2.89
C GLU A 89 -9.41 -3.11 3.64
N GLN A 90 -8.56 -2.48 4.46
CA GLN A 90 -7.57 -3.19 5.28
C GLN A 90 -8.23 -4.02 6.39
N ASP A 91 -9.26 -3.47 7.04
CA ASP A 91 -10.03 -4.20 8.06
C ASP A 91 -10.82 -5.38 7.43
N ASP A 92 -11.41 -5.17 6.24
CA ASP A 92 -12.12 -6.20 5.48
C ASP A 92 -11.18 -7.33 5.03
N GLU A 93 -9.95 -7.02 4.58
CA GLU A 93 -8.96 -8.03 4.19
C GLU A 93 -8.55 -8.92 5.38
N ILE A 94 -8.36 -8.31 6.56
CA ILE A 94 -8.09 -9.03 7.81
C ILE A 94 -9.28 -9.91 8.22
N GLU A 95 -10.51 -9.45 8.01
CA GLU A 95 -11.71 -10.24 8.27
C GLU A 95 -11.86 -11.42 7.29
N ILE A 96 -11.58 -11.20 6.00
CA ILE A 96 -11.59 -12.24 4.96
C ILE A 96 -10.53 -13.30 5.22
N GLU A 97 -9.30 -12.90 5.56
CA GLU A 97 -8.22 -13.84 5.91
C GLU A 97 -8.62 -14.69 7.13
N ARG A 98 -9.28 -14.09 8.12
CA ARG A 98 -9.82 -14.80 9.28
C ARG A 98 -10.93 -15.78 8.89
N MET A 99 -11.83 -15.44 7.98
CA MET A 99 -12.87 -16.37 7.51
C MET A 99 -12.28 -17.56 6.72
N LEU A 100 -11.20 -17.33 5.96
CA LEU A 100 -10.56 -18.35 5.14
C LEU A 100 -9.64 -19.28 5.94
N PHE A 101 -8.85 -18.73 6.85
CA PHE A 101 -7.79 -19.46 7.55
C PHE A 101 -8.05 -19.67 9.04
N GLY A 102 -9.08 -19.04 9.62
CA GLY A 102 -9.51 -19.28 11.00
C GLY A 102 -8.36 -19.30 12.00
N ASN A 103 -8.16 -20.46 12.65
CA ASN A 103 -7.11 -20.69 13.65
C ASN A 103 -5.68 -20.76 13.10
N THR A 104 -5.47 -20.86 11.78
CA THR A 104 -4.14 -20.79 11.15
C THR A 104 -3.83 -19.41 10.59
N SER A 105 -4.69 -18.41 10.82
CA SER A 105 -4.43 -17.03 10.43
C SER A 105 -3.31 -16.43 11.29
N ASN A 106 -2.30 -15.84 10.65
CA ASN A 106 -1.22 -15.10 11.32
C ASN A 106 -1.60 -13.64 11.61
N THR A 107 -2.83 -13.21 11.32
CA THR A 107 -3.31 -11.85 11.62
C THR A 107 -3.60 -11.71 13.11
N MET A 108 -2.59 -11.36 13.90
CA MET A 108 -2.76 -10.92 15.27
C MET A 108 -3.56 -9.61 15.27
N GLN A 109 -4.72 -9.58 15.94
CA GLN A 109 -5.37 -8.30 16.19
C GLN A 109 -4.42 -7.43 17.02
N PRO A 110 -4.28 -6.13 16.71
CA PRO A 110 -3.60 -5.23 17.63
C PRO A 110 -4.43 -5.16 18.91
N LYS A 111 -4.03 -5.91 19.94
CA LYS A 111 -4.57 -5.77 21.29
C LYS A 111 -4.43 -4.29 21.66
N ARG A 112 -5.54 -3.65 22.02
CA ARG A 112 -5.48 -2.27 22.54
C ARG A 112 -4.86 -2.32 23.93
N HIS A 113 -3.55 -2.19 24.01
CA HIS A 113 -2.84 -2.19 25.28
C HIS A 113 -3.01 -0.84 25.99
N THR A 114 -3.26 -0.91 27.29
CA THR A 114 -3.09 0.22 28.23
C THR A 114 -1.80 -0.03 29.01
N LEU A 115 -1.20 0.99 29.66
CA LEU A 115 0.01 0.81 30.48
C LEU A 115 -0.10 -0.32 31.52
N MET A 116 -1.31 -0.60 32.02
CA MET A 116 -1.57 -1.68 32.98
C MET A 116 -1.63 -3.07 32.34
N THR A 117 -1.90 -3.16 31.04
CA THR A 117 -2.02 -4.44 30.32
C THR A 117 -0.78 -4.74 29.47
N ILE A 118 0.12 -3.77 29.25
CA ILE A 118 1.34 -3.99 28.47
C ILE A 118 2.45 -4.63 29.30
N LEU A 119 2.57 -4.29 30.58
CA LEU A 119 3.61 -4.84 31.44
C LEU A 119 3.42 -6.36 31.67
N PRO A 120 2.23 -6.87 32.01
CA PRO A 120 2.03 -8.31 32.17
C PRO A 120 2.25 -9.08 30.86
N ASP A 121 1.73 -8.58 29.74
CA ASP A 121 1.91 -9.20 28.42
C ASP A 121 3.40 -9.21 28.00
N MET A 122 4.18 -8.19 28.38
CA MET A 122 5.63 -8.16 28.14
C MET A 122 6.39 -9.13 29.05
N ASP A 123 6.02 -9.24 30.33
CA ASP A 123 6.63 -10.19 31.25
C ASP A 123 6.36 -11.64 30.79
N GLU A 124 5.13 -11.94 30.34
CA GLU A 124 4.77 -13.23 29.76
C GLU A 124 5.60 -13.53 28.49
N ALA A 125 5.71 -12.56 27.57
CA ALA A 125 6.51 -12.72 26.37
C ALA A 125 8.01 -12.93 26.67
N VAL A 126 8.54 -12.27 27.71
CA VAL A 126 9.93 -12.50 28.17
C VAL A 126 10.07 -13.92 28.69
N THR A 127 9.14 -14.41 29.51
CA THR A 127 9.20 -15.79 30.02
C THR A 127 9.09 -16.84 28.92
N ASP A 128 8.26 -16.59 27.90
CA ASP A 128 8.11 -17.48 26.75
C ASP A 128 9.41 -17.55 25.94
N MET A 129 10.05 -16.41 25.68
CA MET A 129 11.34 -16.36 24.99
C MET A 129 12.45 -17.05 25.79
N GLU A 130 12.49 -16.87 27.12
CA GLU A 130 13.46 -17.56 27.98
C GLU A 130 13.28 -19.08 27.93
N HIS A 131 12.03 -19.57 27.92
CA HIS A 131 11.74 -20.99 27.79
C HIS A 131 12.14 -21.54 26.40
N GLU A 132 11.88 -20.78 25.33
CA GLU A 132 12.27 -21.16 23.96
C GLU A 132 13.80 -21.23 23.83
N ILE A 133 14.53 -20.26 24.37
CA ILE A 133 16.00 -20.29 24.40
C ILE A 133 16.49 -21.54 25.13
N GLN A 134 15.91 -21.85 26.29
CA GLN A 134 16.30 -23.03 27.06
C GLN A 134 16.02 -24.34 26.31
N ALA A 135 14.91 -24.42 25.59
CA ALA A 135 14.57 -25.57 24.76
C ALA A 135 15.58 -25.75 23.61
N ILE A 136 15.95 -24.66 22.95
CA ILE A 136 16.95 -24.67 21.86
C ILE A 136 18.33 -25.09 22.39
N GLU A 137 18.76 -24.58 23.54
CA GLU A 137 20.03 -24.97 24.16
C GLU A 137 20.08 -26.46 24.50
N GLN A 138 18.96 -27.04 24.96
CA GLN A 138 18.85 -28.47 25.21
C GLN A 138 18.94 -29.30 23.93
N GLU A 139 18.27 -28.85 22.86
CA GLU A 139 18.34 -29.49 21.55
C GLU A 139 19.75 -29.42 20.96
N GLU A 140 20.43 -28.28 21.08
CA GLU A 140 21.83 -28.11 20.66
C GLU A 140 22.74 -29.08 21.41
N ALA A 141 22.60 -29.19 22.74
CA ALA A 141 23.40 -30.10 23.55
C ALA A 141 23.19 -31.57 23.14
N ALA A 142 21.94 -31.97 22.92
CA ALA A 142 21.61 -33.33 22.46
C ALA A 142 22.18 -33.62 21.06
N LEU A 143 22.08 -32.65 20.15
CA LEU A 143 22.63 -32.78 18.79
C LEU A 143 24.16 -32.89 18.82
N LEU A 144 24.84 -32.08 19.63
CA LEU A 144 26.29 -32.16 19.81
C LEU A 144 26.73 -33.51 20.37
N GLU A 145 25.98 -34.08 21.29
CA GLU A 145 26.26 -35.43 21.81
C GLU A 145 26.12 -36.49 20.72
N SER A 146 25.06 -36.40 19.90
CA SER A 146 24.87 -37.29 18.74
C SER A 146 26.05 -37.19 17.77
N ILE A 147 26.46 -35.97 17.40
CA ILE A 147 27.59 -35.76 16.49
C ILE A 147 28.88 -36.34 17.07
N ARG A 148 29.14 -36.15 18.37
CA ARG A 148 30.33 -36.71 19.03
C ARG A 148 30.33 -38.24 18.99
N LYS A 149 29.17 -38.85 19.21
CA LYS A 149 29.00 -40.30 19.11
C LYS A 149 29.28 -40.79 17.69
N ASP A 150 28.67 -40.15 16.69
CA ASP A 150 28.85 -40.52 15.27
C ASP A 150 30.32 -40.37 14.84
N VAL A 151 31.01 -39.30 15.27
CA VAL A 151 32.45 -39.10 15.00
C VAL A 151 33.29 -40.18 15.71
N GLY A 152 32.90 -40.59 16.92
CA GLY A 152 33.52 -41.72 17.63
C GLY A 152 33.39 -43.02 16.85
N ASP A 153 32.16 -43.36 16.44
CA ASP A 153 31.86 -44.57 15.67
C ASP A 153 32.61 -44.58 14.32
N LEU A 154 32.68 -43.44 13.63
CA LEU A 154 33.46 -43.27 12.40
C LEU A 154 34.99 -43.37 12.63
N SER A 155 35.47 -42.91 13.78
CA SER A 155 36.89 -43.02 14.15
C SER A 155 37.27 -44.47 14.43
N ASP A 156 36.42 -45.24 15.10
CA ASP A 156 36.62 -46.67 15.35
C ASP A 156 36.65 -47.48 14.04
N LEU A 157 35.77 -47.16 13.09
CA LEU A 157 35.79 -47.71 11.73
C LEU A 157 37.15 -47.47 11.03
N ARG A 158 37.73 -46.27 11.17
CA ARG A 158 39.04 -45.94 10.58
C ARG A 158 40.17 -46.80 11.14
N TYR A 159 40.08 -47.19 12.40
CA TYR A 159 41.07 -48.06 13.05
C TYR A 159 40.69 -49.56 12.98
N GLY A 160 39.71 -49.92 12.16
CA GLY A 160 39.32 -51.30 11.90
C GLY A 160 38.54 -51.95 13.05
N ARG A 161 38.00 -51.16 13.98
CA ARG A 161 37.08 -51.64 15.01
C ARG A 161 35.66 -51.48 14.52
N PHE A 162 35.07 -52.59 14.11
CA PHE A 162 33.66 -52.62 13.73
C PHE A 162 32.79 -52.70 14.98
N SER A 163 31.67 -51.96 14.97
CA SER A 163 30.64 -52.07 16.01
C SER A 163 30.07 -53.49 16.11
N ASN A 164 29.96 -54.20 14.98
CA ASN A 164 29.74 -55.65 14.95
C ASN A 164 31.07 -56.40 14.80
N THR A 165 31.60 -56.89 15.91
CA THR A 165 32.84 -57.67 15.94
C THR A 165 32.76 -59.02 15.22
N LYS A 166 31.55 -59.53 14.92
CA LYS A 166 31.30 -60.80 14.23
C LYS A 166 31.11 -60.65 12.72
N LEU A 167 31.10 -59.43 12.20
CA LEU A 167 30.86 -59.15 10.78
C LEU A 167 31.81 -59.92 9.86
N LYS A 168 33.08 -60.06 10.28
CA LYS A 168 34.08 -60.82 9.51
C LYS A 168 33.67 -62.29 9.37
N ASP A 169 33.22 -62.90 10.46
CA ASP A 169 32.85 -64.31 10.49
C ASP A 169 31.56 -64.54 9.68
N GLU A 170 30.59 -63.61 9.77
CA GLU A 170 29.35 -63.66 8.98
C GLU A 170 29.61 -63.55 7.47
N VAL A 171 30.55 -62.69 7.05
CA VAL A 171 30.93 -62.56 5.64
C VAL A 171 31.65 -63.82 5.15
N LEU A 172 32.54 -64.40 5.96
CA LEU A 172 33.21 -65.66 5.62
C LEU A 172 32.21 -66.81 5.46
N ASP A 173 31.27 -66.94 6.40
CA ASP A 173 30.19 -67.93 6.32
C ASP A 173 29.30 -67.73 5.09
N GLY A 174 29.00 -66.47 4.74
CA GLY A 174 28.22 -66.14 3.55
C GLY A 174 28.96 -66.49 2.25
N LEU A 175 30.25 -66.18 2.16
CA LEU A 175 31.09 -66.52 1.01
C LEU A 175 31.23 -68.03 0.86
N GLN A 176 31.40 -68.76 1.97
CA GLN A 176 31.51 -70.22 1.95
C GLN A 176 30.22 -70.88 1.44
N ARG A 177 29.04 -70.36 1.85
CA ARG A 177 27.76 -70.81 1.27
C ARG A 177 27.67 -70.57 -0.23
N ILE A 178 28.16 -69.42 -0.72
CA ILE A 178 28.16 -69.12 -2.16
C ILE A 178 29.12 -70.06 -2.91
N GLN A 179 30.30 -70.31 -2.34
CA GLN A 179 31.26 -71.25 -2.90
C GLN A 179 30.67 -72.65 -3.01
N ASP A 180 30.05 -73.16 -1.94
CA ASP A 180 29.37 -74.46 -1.94
C ASP A 180 28.28 -74.55 -3.01
N VAL A 181 27.53 -73.46 -3.23
CA VAL A 181 26.49 -73.40 -4.26
C VAL A 181 27.09 -73.41 -5.66
N CYS A 182 28.22 -72.72 -5.89
CA CYS A 182 28.91 -72.73 -7.17
C CYS A 182 29.55 -74.09 -7.47
N GLU A 183 30.19 -74.73 -6.48
CA GLU A 183 30.80 -76.06 -6.64
C GLU A 183 29.75 -77.13 -6.95
N ARG A 184 28.54 -77.04 -6.38
CA ARG A 184 27.41 -77.94 -6.70
C ARG A 184 26.83 -77.75 -8.09
N LYS A 185 27.15 -76.65 -8.78
CA LYS A 185 26.57 -76.28 -10.08
C LYS A 185 27.53 -76.51 -11.26
N THR A 186 28.72 -77.05 -10.98
CA THR A 186 29.73 -77.52 -11.96
C THR A 186 29.77 -79.04 -11.95
#